data_AF-A0A7S0PL60-F1
#
_entry.id   AF-A0A7S0PL60-F1
#
_cell.length_a   1.000
_cell.length_b   1.000
_cell.length_c   1.000
_cell.angle_alpha   90.00
_cell.angle_beta   90.00
_cell.angle_gamma   90.00
#
_symmetry.space_group_name_H-M   'P 1'
#
loop_
_entity.id
_entity.type
_entity.pdbx_description
1 polymer ?
#
loop_
_entity_poly.entity_id
_entity_poly.type
_entity_poly.pdbx_seq_one_letter_code
_entity_poly.pdbx_strand_id
1 'polypeptide(L)'
;MSCYPSSTQRRHWTLSADEIARRRSEARARAIDAANEARAARVGGAPSGEAPTIDPPTADEEALLRRYYEVKIQKVCQAFSLPTKVRATAVALFKRFLTRTSPLDRSHSLKVTMLTSIYIACKVEENYVSAEEIGKGMQEDHNKVLAAELSILASLEFQLVTYSPYRAVDALAREMIEPKPSDGLAPRAHAVCDAIMLTDAPLTFPPGVLALAALRAAAAESAPDEAAVNALLNRLQSGPDGFVSDGFGPTGDKAVEGTSKTAGASRRDGRTSLSAELDEVAAALGGARGGEDEDDVTIATLQSLLAATQPDEDAVRRVDKKLRAWHRALAAWG
;
A
#
# COMPACT_ATOMS: atom_id res chain seq x y z
N MET A 1 5.18 0.55 -24.75
CA MET A 1 4.50 -0.42 -23.86
C MET A 1 5.31 -0.52 -22.60
N SER A 2 4.75 -0.14 -21.44
CA SER A 2 5.49 -0.21 -20.18
C SER A 2 5.42 -1.64 -19.64
N CYS A 3 6.55 -2.35 -19.63
CA CYS A 3 6.64 -3.74 -19.21
C CYS A 3 6.78 -3.80 -17.67
N TYR A 4 5.70 -4.15 -16.97
CA TYR A 4 5.74 -4.38 -15.52
C TYR A 4 6.80 -5.42 -15.09
N PRO A 5 7.00 -6.54 -15.81
CA PRO A 5 8.04 -7.54 -15.49
C PRO A 5 9.48 -7.01 -15.36
N SER A 6 9.84 -5.98 -16.13
CA SER A 6 11.17 -5.34 -16.08
C SER A 6 11.17 -4.06 -15.25
N SER A 7 10.05 -3.71 -14.60
CA SER A 7 9.90 -2.45 -13.88
C SER A 7 10.62 -2.43 -12.54
N THR A 8 10.95 -1.24 -12.07
CA THR A 8 11.52 -1.05 -10.74
C THR A 8 10.52 -1.33 -9.62
N GLN A 9 9.22 -1.16 -9.88
CA GLN A 9 8.17 -1.56 -8.95
C GLN A 9 8.24 -3.07 -8.67
N ARG A 10 8.39 -3.91 -9.69
CA ARG A 10 8.52 -5.35 -9.48
C ARG A 10 9.78 -5.71 -8.69
N ARG A 11 10.90 -5.05 -9.00
CA ARG A 11 12.21 -5.36 -8.38
C ARG A 11 12.32 -4.93 -6.91
N HIS A 12 11.77 -3.77 -6.55
CA HIS A 12 12.01 -3.16 -5.23
C HIS A 12 10.77 -3.06 -4.34
N TRP A 13 9.57 -3.13 -4.92
CA TRP A 13 8.31 -2.78 -4.25
C TRP A 13 7.23 -3.86 -4.37
N THR A 14 7.63 -5.10 -4.66
CA THR A 14 6.78 -6.29 -4.53
C THR A 14 7.34 -7.09 -3.36
N LEU A 15 6.72 -6.94 -2.20
CA LEU A 15 7.18 -7.44 -0.90
C LEU A 15 6.22 -8.50 -0.38
N SER A 16 6.71 -9.49 0.36
CA SER A 16 5.82 -10.40 1.09
C SER A 16 5.17 -9.70 2.29
N ALA A 17 4.05 -10.23 2.77
CA ALA A 17 3.39 -9.72 3.98
C ALA A 17 4.34 -9.72 5.20
N ASP A 18 5.15 -10.78 5.35
CA ASP A 18 6.16 -10.89 6.40
C ASP A 18 7.24 -9.81 6.29
N GLU A 19 7.69 -9.51 5.07
CA GLU A 19 8.68 -8.45 4.83
C GLU A 19 8.12 -7.07 5.15
N ILE A 20 6.84 -6.81 4.83
CA ILE A 20 6.15 -5.57 5.19
C ILE A 20 6.06 -5.44 6.71
N ALA A 21 5.66 -6.51 7.41
CA ALA A 21 5.57 -6.54 8.87
C ALA A 21 6.94 -6.31 9.52
N ARG A 22 7.97 -7.00 9.02
CA ARG A 22 9.37 -6.85 9.47
C ARG A 22 9.84 -5.41 9.30
N ARG A 23 9.75 -4.83 8.09
CA ARG A 23 10.19 -3.45 7.82
C ARG A 23 9.49 -2.43 8.72
N ARG A 24 8.18 -2.58 8.94
CA ARG A 24 7.41 -1.72 9.85
C ARG A 24 7.85 -1.86 11.30
N SER A 25 8.09 -3.10 11.77
CA SER A 25 8.59 -3.34 13.13
C SER A 25 9.97 -2.73 13.36
N GLU A 26 10.86 -2.84 12.38
CA GLU A 26 12.20 -2.23 12.43
C GLU A 26 12.14 -0.70 12.37
N ALA A 27 11.26 -0.14 11.53
CA ALA A 27 11.04 1.29 11.47
C ALA A 27 10.51 1.85 12.79
N ARG A 28 9.60 1.10 13.44
CA ARG A 28 9.09 1.44 14.78
C ARG A 28 10.19 1.37 15.83
N ALA A 29 10.99 0.31 15.85
CA ALA A 29 12.11 0.16 16.78
C ALA A 29 13.10 1.34 16.65
N ARG A 30 13.52 1.66 15.42
CA ARG A 30 14.38 2.82 15.14
C ARG A 30 13.79 4.14 15.64
N ALA A 31 12.48 4.36 15.46
CA ALA A 31 11.84 5.58 15.92
C ALA A 31 11.79 5.69 17.45
N ILE A 32 11.59 4.57 18.15
CA ILE A 32 11.63 4.50 19.62
C ILE A 32 13.06 4.69 20.13
N ASP A 33 14.04 4.04 19.52
CA ASP A 33 15.45 4.17 19.91
C ASP A 33 15.94 5.62 19.73
N ALA A 34 15.64 6.24 18.58
CA ALA A 34 15.96 7.65 18.35
C ALA A 34 15.25 8.60 19.34
N ALA A 35 14.04 8.26 19.78
CA ALA A 35 13.34 9.02 20.81
C ALA A 35 13.99 8.87 22.20
N ASN A 36 14.43 7.66 22.54
CA ASN A 36 15.13 7.37 23.79
C ASN A 36 16.52 8.02 23.82
N GLU A 37 17.27 7.97 22.74
CA GLU A 37 18.56 8.66 22.59
C GLU A 37 18.41 10.18 22.73
N ALA A 38 17.43 10.77 22.05
CA ALA A 38 17.14 12.20 22.16
C ALA A 38 16.76 12.62 23.59
N ARG A 39 16.11 11.72 24.35
CA ARG A 39 15.81 11.91 25.77
C ARG A 39 17.08 11.80 26.62
N ALA A 40 17.89 10.75 26.42
CA ALA A 40 19.12 10.52 27.17
C ALA A 40 20.14 11.65 27.01
N ALA A 41 20.29 12.17 25.79
CA ALA A 41 21.19 13.29 25.49
C ALA A 41 20.80 14.59 26.22
N ARG A 42 19.52 14.77 26.58
CA ARG A 42 19.01 15.98 27.25
C ARG A 42 19.07 15.89 28.78
N VAL A 43 18.92 14.69 29.34
CA VAL A 43 18.87 14.46 30.80
C VAL A 43 20.27 14.42 31.45
N GLY A 44 21.35 14.45 30.66
CA GLY A 44 22.71 14.67 31.19
C GLY A 44 23.18 13.60 32.19
N GLY A 45 22.77 12.33 32.01
CA GLY A 45 23.33 11.21 32.77
C GLY A 45 22.92 11.09 34.25
N ALA A 46 21.94 11.85 34.76
CA ALA A 46 21.45 11.69 36.13
C ALA A 46 20.32 10.63 36.23
N PRO A 47 20.40 9.64 37.13
CA PRO A 47 19.29 8.73 37.40
C PRO A 47 18.53 9.22 38.64
N SER A 48 17.32 9.77 38.47
CA SER A 48 16.20 9.53 39.41
C SER A 48 14.98 10.36 39.04
N GLY A 49 13.84 9.68 38.98
CA GLY A 49 12.51 10.25 38.80
C GLY A 49 11.74 9.35 37.87
N GLU A 50 10.98 8.39 38.42
CA GLU A 50 9.93 7.67 37.70
C GLU A 50 8.88 8.69 37.24
N ALA A 51 9.17 9.39 36.16
CA ALA A 51 8.20 10.24 35.48
C ALA A 51 7.22 9.31 34.76
N PRO A 52 5.91 9.59 34.79
CA PRO A 52 4.92 8.81 34.04
C PRO A 52 5.30 8.85 32.55
N THR A 53 5.88 7.78 32.06
CA THR A 53 6.21 7.59 30.66
C THR A 53 4.89 7.45 29.95
N ILE A 54 4.46 8.49 29.24
CA ILE A 54 3.39 8.30 28.25
C ILE A 54 3.94 7.27 27.29
N ASP A 55 3.31 6.09 27.23
CA ASP A 55 3.75 5.06 26.32
C ASP A 55 3.52 5.50 24.87
N PRO A 56 4.43 5.16 23.95
CA PRO A 56 4.19 5.40 22.54
C PRO A 56 2.89 4.68 22.11
N PRO A 57 2.21 5.19 21.08
CA PRO A 57 1.12 4.46 20.44
C PRO A 57 1.49 3.00 20.15
N THR A 58 0.55 2.07 20.26
CA THR A 58 0.77 0.64 19.96
C THR A 58 0.90 0.39 18.45
N ALA A 59 1.31 -0.80 18.05
CA ALA A 59 1.42 -1.16 16.63
C ALA A 59 0.06 -1.09 15.90
N ASP A 60 -1.03 -1.46 16.59
CA ASP A 60 -2.39 -1.39 16.06
C ASP A 60 -2.87 0.06 15.93
N GLU A 61 -2.54 0.91 16.93
CA GLU A 61 -2.81 2.34 16.86
C GLU A 61 -2.05 3.01 15.69
N GLU A 62 -0.81 2.59 15.42
CA GLU A 62 -0.09 3.02 14.22
C GLU A 62 -0.74 2.53 12.93
N ALA A 63 -1.23 1.28 12.89
CA ALA A 63 -1.94 0.75 11.73
C ALA A 63 -3.22 1.55 11.43
N LEU A 64 -3.95 1.93 12.48
CA LEU A 64 -5.13 2.79 12.39
C LEU A 64 -4.78 4.16 11.79
N LEU A 65 -3.70 4.80 12.25
CA LEU A 65 -3.23 6.08 11.71
C LEU A 65 -2.88 5.94 10.22
N ARG A 66 -2.13 4.91 9.84
CA ARG A 66 -1.76 4.67 8.43
C ARG A 66 -3.01 4.56 7.56
N ARG A 67 -3.98 3.74 7.97
CA ARG A 67 -5.23 3.56 7.24
C ARG A 67 -6.03 4.86 7.11
N TYR A 68 -6.09 5.66 8.19
CA TYR A 68 -6.79 6.94 8.17
C TYR A 68 -6.22 7.90 7.14
N TYR A 69 -4.90 8.03 7.08
CA TYR A 69 -4.26 8.93 6.12
C TYR A 69 -4.38 8.39 4.68
N GLU A 70 -4.37 7.08 4.46
CA GLU A 70 -4.62 6.50 3.13
C GLU A 70 -6.02 6.84 2.60
N VAL A 71 -7.05 6.70 3.43
CA VAL A 71 -8.43 7.11 3.10
C VAL A 71 -8.49 8.62 2.87
N LYS A 72 -7.79 9.39 3.70
CA LYS A 72 -7.75 10.86 3.57
C LYS A 72 -7.10 11.31 2.27
N ILE A 73 -6.04 10.63 1.79
CA ILE A 73 -5.45 10.91 0.47
C ILE A 73 -6.50 10.78 -0.62
N GLN A 74 -7.27 9.69 -0.63
CA GLN A 74 -8.31 9.50 -1.65
C GLN A 74 -9.36 10.62 -1.61
N LYS A 75 -9.85 10.98 -0.42
CA LYS A 75 -10.81 12.08 -0.23
C LYS A 75 -10.25 13.43 -0.68
N VAL A 76 -9.00 13.75 -0.34
CA VAL A 76 -8.34 14.99 -0.75
C VAL A 76 -8.19 15.02 -2.27
N CYS A 77 -7.69 13.94 -2.88
CA CYS A 77 -7.58 13.86 -4.34
C CYS A 77 -8.93 14.04 -5.04
N GLN A 78 -10.02 13.49 -4.48
CA GLN A 78 -11.38 13.70 -5.00
C GLN A 78 -11.85 15.15 -4.84
N ALA A 79 -11.58 15.79 -3.70
CA ALA A 79 -11.94 17.19 -3.46
C ALA A 79 -11.23 18.16 -4.42
N PHE A 80 -10.00 17.84 -4.83
CA PHE A 80 -9.25 18.57 -5.84
C PHE A 80 -9.54 18.12 -7.28
N SER A 81 -10.52 17.23 -7.49
CA SER A 81 -10.87 16.67 -8.81
C SER A 81 -9.68 16.07 -9.57
N LEU A 82 -8.72 15.47 -8.83
CA LEU A 82 -7.53 14.88 -9.42
C LEU A 82 -7.83 13.56 -10.14
N PRO A 83 -7.16 13.27 -11.26
CA PRO A 83 -7.33 12.01 -11.97
C PRO A 83 -7.06 10.79 -11.09
N THR A 84 -7.76 9.68 -11.36
CA THR A 84 -7.57 8.39 -10.66
C THR A 84 -6.11 7.93 -10.65
N LYS A 85 -5.37 8.20 -11.73
CA LYS A 85 -3.94 7.90 -11.84
C LYS A 85 -3.11 8.61 -10.77
N VAL A 86 -3.34 9.91 -10.57
CA VAL A 86 -2.68 10.71 -9.52
C VAL A 86 -3.02 10.18 -8.13
N ARG A 87 -4.31 9.89 -7.90
CA ARG A 87 -4.79 9.32 -6.62
C ARG A 87 -4.09 8.00 -6.29
N ALA A 88 -4.02 7.09 -7.26
CA ALA A 88 -3.38 5.79 -7.09
C ALA A 88 -1.88 5.92 -6.80
N THR A 89 -1.19 6.79 -7.55
CA THR A 89 0.24 7.08 -7.36
C THR A 89 0.49 7.69 -5.97
N ALA A 90 -0.33 8.64 -5.53
CA ALA A 90 -0.20 9.27 -4.21
C ALA A 90 -0.31 8.24 -3.07
N VAL A 91 -1.33 7.37 -3.13
CA VAL A 91 -1.51 6.30 -2.12
C VAL A 91 -0.34 5.32 -2.15
N ALA A 92 0.15 4.93 -3.33
CA ALA A 92 1.27 4.02 -3.47
C ALA A 92 2.57 4.62 -2.89
N LEU A 93 2.90 5.87 -3.19
CA LEU A 93 4.09 6.55 -2.66
C LEU A 93 4.00 6.70 -1.13
N PHE A 94 2.83 7.05 -0.61
CA PHE A 94 2.60 7.15 0.83
C PHE A 94 2.81 5.81 1.55
N LYS A 95 2.25 4.72 1.00
CA LYS A 95 2.43 3.36 1.52
C LYS A 95 3.89 2.94 1.51
N ARG A 96 4.58 3.15 0.38
CA ARG A 96 6.01 2.85 0.24
C ARG A 96 6.84 3.59 1.30
N PHE A 97 6.57 4.87 1.52
CA PHE A 97 7.25 5.65 2.55
C PHE A 97 7.06 5.04 3.96
N LEU A 98 5.81 4.74 4.33
CA LEU A 98 5.44 4.18 5.64
C LEU A 98 5.86 2.72 5.87
N THR A 99 6.46 2.05 4.89
CA THR A 99 7.15 0.78 5.14
C THR A 99 8.55 1.00 5.73
N ARG A 100 9.18 2.15 5.47
CA ARG A 100 10.55 2.46 5.90
C ARG A 100 10.60 3.39 7.11
N THR A 101 9.61 4.25 7.24
CA THR A 101 9.46 5.21 8.34
C THR A 101 8.25 4.83 9.20
N SER A 102 8.35 5.07 10.51
CA SER A 102 7.23 4.88 11.43
C SER A 102 6.43 6.18 11.58
N PRO A 103 5.10 6.11 11.73
CA PRO A 103 4.26 7.20 12.22
C PRO A 103 4.75 7.89 13.51
N LEU A 104 5.58 7.21 14.31
CA LEU A 104 6.15 7.77 15.54
C LEU A 104 7.27 8.77 15.30
N ASP A 105 7.89 8.76 14.12
CA ASP A 105 9.01 9.65 13.82
C ASP A 105 8.59 11.12 13.94
N ARG A 106 9.36 11.90 14.70
CA ARG A 106 9.11 13.33 14.93
C ARG A 106 9.50 14.18 13.72
N SER A 107 10.35 13.64 12.85
CA SER A 107 10.92 14.34 11.70
C SER A 107 9.87 14.59 10.61
N HIS A 108 8.84 13.73 10.54
CA HIS A 108 7.81 13.78 9.52
C HIS A 108 6.42 13.72 10.15
N SER A 109 5.68 14.83 10.08
CA SER A 109 4.25 14.81 10.40
C SER A 109 3.48 14.02 9.34
N LEU A 110 2.65 13.06 9.74
CA LEU A 110 1.81 12.28 8.82
C LEU A 110 0.96 13.16 7.90
N LYS A 111 0.48 14.31 8.40
CA LYS A 111 -0.26 15.29 7.59
C LYS A 111 0.60 15.91 6.50
N VAL A 112 1.85 16.26 6.81
CA VAL A 112 2.80 16.80 5.82
C VAL A 112 3.19 15.72 4.82
N THR A 113 3.52 14.51 5.30
CA THR A 113 3.84 13.36 4.43
C THR A 113 2.72 13.04 3.46
N MET A 114 1.47 13.08 3.91
CA MET A 114 0.28 12.91 3.09
C MET A 114 0.22 13.95 1.96
N LEU A 115 0.36 15.24 2.31
CA LEU A 115 0.30 16.35 1.35
C LEU A 115 1.45 16.30 0.35
N THR A 116 2.66 16.03 0.83
CA THR A 116 3.85 15.91 -0.02
C THR A 116 3.74 14.71 -0.95
N SER A 117 3.14 13.59 -0.52
CA SER A 117 2.89 12.42 -1.40
C SER A 117 1.94 12.77 -2.55
N ILE A 118 0.89 13.56 -2.28
CA ILE A 118 -0.03 14.07 -3.32
C ILE A 118 0.70 15.03 -4.26
N TYR A 119 1.49 15.96 -3.71
CA TYR A 119 2.26 16.91 -4.50
C TYR A 119 3.27 16.22 -5.44
N ILE A 120 4.02 15.23 -4.94
CA ILE A 120 4.94 14.43 -5.75
C ILE A 120 4.16 13.64 -6.82
N ALA A 121 3.03 13.02 -6.48
CA ALA A 121 2.22 12.29 -7.45
C ALA A 121 1.69 13.18 -8.58
N CYS A 122 1.27 14.42 -8.27
CA CYS A 122 0.90 15.43 -9.26
C CYS A 122 2.05 15.71 -10.24
N LYS A 123 3.29 15.83 -9.75
CA LYS A 123 4.47 16.04 -10.59
C LYS A 123 4.81 14.81 -11.45
N VAL A 124 4.76 13.61 -10.86
CA VAL A 124 5.08 12.35 -11.55
C VAL A 124 4.11 12.04 -12.67
N GLU A 125 2.83 12.36 -12.48
CA GLU A 125 1.76 12.10 -13.44
C GLU A 125 1.47 13.28 -14.37
N GLU A 126 2.35 14.30 -14.38
CA GLU A 126 2.25 15.49 -15.23
C GLU A 126 0.92 16.28 -15.05
N ASN A 127 0.33 16.19 -13.87
CA ASN A 127 -0.88 16.92 -13.50
C ASN A 127 -0.54 17.99 -12.46
N TYR A 128 -0.11 19.16 -12.93
CA TYR A 128 0.44 20.21 -12.07
C TYR A 128 -0.62 20.82 -11.15
N VAL A 129 -0.33 20.80 -9.85
CA VAL A 129 -1.04 21.56 -8.81
C VAL A 129 0.03 22.21 -7.93
N SER A 130 -0.14 23.48 -7.59
CA SER A 130 0.84 24.19 -6.78
C SER A 130 0.84 23.70 -5.32
N ALA A 131 2.00 23.76 -4.66
CA ALA A 131 2.10 23.44 -3.24
C ALA A 131 1.24 24.40 -2.38
N GLU A 132 1.03 25.64 -2.83
CA GLU A 132 0.15 26.60 -2.17
C GLU A 132 -1.32 26.18 -2.20
N GLU A 133 -1.83 25.70 -3.33
CA GLU A 133 -3.23 25.25 -3.45
C GLU A 133 -3.50 24.04 -2.55
N ILE A 134 -2.56 23.08 -2.56
CA ILE A 134 -2.63 21.89 -1.69
C ILE A 134 -2.56 22.31 -0.20
N GLY A 135 -1.63 23.21 0.15
CA GLY A 135 -1.47 23.73 1.51
C GLY A 135 -2.69 24.51 2.00
N LYS A 136 -3.26 25.39 1.17
CA LYS A 136 -4.48 26.17 1.45
C LYS A 136 -5.66 25.25 1.71
N GLY A 137 -5.87 24.23 0.87
CA GLY A 137 -7.01 23.31 1.03
C GLY A 137 -6.98 22.54 2.36
N MET A 138 -5.80 22.26 2.91
CA MET A 138 -5.63 21.49 4.15
C MET A 138 -5.16 22.32 5.35
N GLN A 139 -5.14 23.65 5.22
CA GLN A 139 -4.67 24.59 6.25
C GLN A 139 -3.29 24.20 6.81
N GLU A 140 -2.33 23.92 5.92
CA GLU A 140 -0.94 23.62 6.27
C GLU A 140 0.01 24.54 5.50
N ASP A 141 1.15 24.86 6.11
CA ASP A 141 2.18 25.69 5.48
C ASP A 141 2.82 24.94 4.31
N HIS A 142 2.77 25.54 3.12
CA HIS A 142 3.36 24.97 1.91
C HIS A 142 4.87 24.78 2.04
N ASN A 143 5.56 25.58 2.87
CA ASN A 143 7.00 25.46 3.06
C ASN A 143 7.38 24.13 3.70
N LYS A 144 6.53 23.58 4.58
CA LYS A 144 6.75 22.26 5.17
C LYS A 144 6.61 21.15 4.13
N VAL A 145 5.65 21.30 3.21
CA VAL A 145 5.43 20.34 2.11
C VAL A 145 6.66 20.29 1.20
N LEU A 146 7.19 21.47 0.86
CA LEU A 146 8.41 21.61 0.04
C LEU A 146 9.66 21.11 0.76
N ALA A 147 9.81 21.41 2.05
CA ALA A 147 10.95 20.93 2.86
C ALA A 147 10.96 19.40 2.98
N ALA A 148 9.79 18.76 3.07
CA ALA A 148 9.67 17.31 3.16
C ALA A 148 9.86 16.59 1.81
N GLU A 149 9.73 17.28 0.68
CA GLU A 149 9.76 16.69 -0.67
C GLU A 149 11.01 15.83 -0.89
N LEU A 150 12.20 16.42 -0.73
CA LEU A 150 13.47 15.72 -0.98
C LEU A 150 13.67 14.54 -0.03
N SER A 151 13.24 14.67 1.23
CA SER A 151 13.37 13.60 2.23
C SER A 151 12.51 12.38 1.88
N ILE A 152 11.27 12.60 1.41
CA ILE A 152 10.38 11.53 0.97
C ILE A 152 10.93 10.89 -0.31
N LEU A 153 11.37 11.69 -1.28
CA LEU A 153 11.98 11.18 -2.52
C LEU A 153 13.21 10.30 -2.24
N ALA A 154 14.08 10.72 -1.33
CA ALA A 154 15.25 9.96 -0.91
C ALA A 154 14.86 8.64 -0.22
N SER A 155 13.84 8.65 0.65
CA SER A 155 13.33 7.45 1.32
C SER A 155 12.73 6.42 0.35
N LEU A 156 12.20 6.90 -0.77
CA LEU A 156 11.67 6.09 -1.87
C LEU A 156 12.75 5.65 -2.87
N GLU A 157 14.02 6.01 -2.65
CA GLU A 157 15.14 5.74 -3.57
C GLU A 157 14.83 6.23 -5.00
N PHE A 158 14.07 7.33 -5.11
CA PHE A 158 13.62 7.92 -6.37
C PHE A 158 12.83 6.94 -7.27
N GLN A 159 12.23 5.90 -6.70
CA GLN A 159 11.37 4.94 -7.41
C GLN A 159 9.93 5.46 -7.51
N LEU A 160 9.73 6.40 -8.43
CA LEU A 160 8.48 7.18 -8.54
C LEU A 160 7.44 6.56 -9.47
N VAL A 161 7.87 5.74 -10.43
CA VAL A 161 6.94 5.09 -11.36
C VAL A 161 6.10 4.07 -10.60
N THR A 162 4.78 4.18 -10.73
CA THR A 162 3.82 3.23 -10.16
C THR A 162 2.91 2.66 -11.23
N TYR A 163 2.55 1.40 -11.07
CA TYR A 163 1.62 0.67 -11.92
C TYR A 163 0.39 0.36 -11.07
N SER A 164 -0.75 0.91 -11.50
CA SER A 164 -2.03 0.78 -10.82
C SER A 164 -2.95 -0.20 -11.57
N PRO A 165 -3.90 -0.84 -10.87
CA PRO A 165 -4.75 -1.89 -11.47
C PRO A 165 -5.80 -1.34 -12.45
N TYR A 166 -6.19 -0.06 -12.37
CA TYR A 166 -7.27 0.52 -13.18
C TYR A 166 -7.08 0.32 -14.69
N ARG A 167 -5.87 0.59 -15.20
CA ARG A 167 -5.58 0.39 -16.63
C ARG A 167 -5.71 -1.08 -17.03
N ALA A 168 -5.35 -2.00 -16.14
CA ALA A 168 -5.46 -3.44 -16.39
C ALA A 168 -6.92 -3.89 -16.36
N VAL A 169 -7.76 -3.34 -15.46
CA VAL A 169 -9.21 -3.56 -15.45
C VAL A 169 -9.82 -3.19 -16.80
N ASP A 170 -9.55 -1.98 -17.29
CA ASP A 170 -10.06 -1.52 -18.59
C ASP A 170 -9.56 -2.38 -19.77
N ALA A 171 -8.34 -2.90 -19.68
CA ALA A 171 -7.77 -3.75 -20.73
C ALA A 171 -8.42 -5.15 -20.73
N LEU A 172 -8.53 -5.78 -19.55
CA LEU A 172 -9.12 -7.10 -19.38
C LEU A 172 -10.62 -7.09 -19.71
N ALA A 173 -11.35 -6.04 -19.30
CA ALA A 173 -12.76 -5.89 -19.64
C ALA A 173 -13.01 -5.79 -21.15
N ARG A 174 -12.07 -5.19 -21.91
CA ARG A 174 -12.15 -5.14 -23.39
C ARG A 174 -11.81 -6.47 -24.06
N GLU A 175 -11.06 -7.35 -23.39
CA GLU A 175 -10.70 -8.67 -23.92
C GLU A 175 -11.86 -9.68 -23.79
N MET A 176 -12.80 -9.43 -22.88
CA MET A 176 -14.01 -10.23 -22.70
C MET A 176 -15.01 -9.95 -23.85
N ILE A 177 -14.87 -10.71 -24.93
CA ILE A 177 -15.72 -10.57 -26.13
C ILE A 177 -16.95 -11.48 -26.02
N GLU A 178 -16.75 -12.76 -25.70
CA GLU A 178 -17.82 -13.74 -25.55
C GLU A 178 -17.55 -14.65 -24.34
N PRO A 179 -18.44 -14.69 -23.32
CA PRO A 179 -19.63 -13.86 -23.19
C PRO A 179 -19.26 -12.38 -22.92
N LYS A 180 -20.04 -11.45 -23.48
CA LYS A 180 -19.81 -10.01 -23.35
C LYS A 180 -20.22 -9.55 -21.93
N PRO A 181 -19.35 -8.84 -21.20
CA PRO A 181 -19.70 -8.31 -19.89
C PRO A 181 -20.69 -7.14 -20.01
N SER A 182 -21.37 -6.85 -18.91
CA SER A 182 -22.19 -5.65 -18.76
C SER A 182 -21.34 -4.39 -18.82
N ASP A 183 -21.91 -3.30 -19.37
CA ASP A 183 -21.24 -2.00 -19.46
C ASP A 183 -20.90 -1.42 -18.05
N GLY A 184 -21.58 -1.92 -17.01
CA GLY A 184 -21.36 -1.54 -15.61
C GLY A 184 -20.25 -2.32 -14.88
N LEU A 185 -19.63 -3.33 -15.49
CA LEU A 185 -18.60 -4.14 -14.83
C LEU A 185 -17.32 -3.34 -14.54
N ALA A 186 -16.77 -2.64 -15.53
CA ALA A 186 -15.52 -1.90 -15.37
C ALA A 186 -15.61 -0.75 -14.34
N PRO A 187 -16.68 0.09 -14.33
CA PRO A 187 -16.88 1.08 -13.27
C PRO A 187 -16.99 0.48 -11.86
N ARG A 188 -17.69 -0.66 -11.71
CA ARG A 188 -17.76 -1.37 -10.42
C ARG A 188 -16.40 -1.91 -10.01
N ALA A 189 -15.65 -2.52 -10.92
CA ALA A 189 -14.29 -2.99 -10.66
C ALA A 189 -13.33 -1.86 -10.29
N HIS A 190 -13.49 -0.65 -10.85
CA HIS A 190 -12.73 0.53 -10.41
C HIS A 190 -13.03 0.93 -8.96
N ALA A 191 -14.29 0.82 -8.51
CA ALA A 191 -14.63 1.04 -7.10
C ALA A 191 -13.99 -0.03 -6.19
N VAL A 192 -13.93 -1.29 -6.64
CA VAL A 192 -13.18 -2.34 -5.93
C VAL A 192 -11.69 -2.03 -5.89
N CYS A 193 -11.10 -1.56 -6.99
CA CYS A 193 -9.71 -1.13 -7.02
C CYS A 193 -9.43 -0.01 -6.02
N ASP A 194 -10.34 0.96 -5.86
CA ASP A 194 -10.18 2.02 -4.84
C ASP A 194 -10.10 1.43 -3.42
N ALA A 195 -10.87 0.37 -3.10
CA ALA A 195 -10.79 -0.34 -1.83
C ALA A 195 -9.50 -1.18 -1.68
N ILE A 196 -9.11 -1.91 -2.74
CA ILE A 196 -7.87 -2.69 -2.80
C ILE A 196 -6.66 -1.77 -2.57
N MET A 197 -6.64 -0.60 -3.21
CA MET A 197 -5.54 0.37 -3.12
C MET A 197 -5.28 0.86 -1.71
N LEU A 198 -6.26 0.78 -0.83
CA LEU A 198 -6.10 1.14 0.57
C LEU A 198 -5.52 -0.01 1.41
N THR A 199 -5.58 -1.27 0.95
CA THR A 199 -4.95 -2.42 1.65
C THR A 199 -3.44 -2.52 1.39
N ASP A 200 -2.77 -3.53 1.95
CA ASP A 200 -1.36 -3.83 1.65
C ASP A 200 -1.18 -4.65 0.35
N ALA A 201 -2.28 -5.04 -0.30
CA ALA A 201 -2.26 -5.79 -1.55
C ALA A 201 -1.45 -5.10 -2.70
N PRO A 202 -1.49 -3.76 -2.89
CA PRO A 202 -0.67 -3.08 -3.91
C PRO A 202 0.85 -3.18 -3.71
N LEU A 203 1.30 -3.54 -2.49
CA LEU A 203 2.70 -3.78 -2.19
C LEU A 203 3.10 -5.26 -2.36
N THR A 204 2.11 -6.16 -2.42
CA THR A 204 2.33 -7.61 -2.39
C THR A 204 2.13 -8.23 -3.76
N PHE A 205 1.10 -7.80 -4.49
CA PHE A 205 0.68 -8.46 -5.73
C PHE A 205 0.88 -7.57 -6.96
N PRO A 206 1.09 -8.19 -8.15
CA PRO A 206 1.13 -7.48 -9.42
C PRO A 206 -0.20 -6.78 -9.74
N PRO A 207 -0.17 -5.63 -10.44
CA PRO A 207 -1.38 -4.87 -10.78
C PRO A 207 -2.35 -5.65 -11.68
N GLY A 208 -1.86 -6.62 -12.48
CA GLY A 208 -2.71 -7.50 -13.28
C GLY A 208 -3.56 -8.46 -12.43
N VAL A 209 -2.95 -9.07 -11.40
CA VAL A 209 -3.64 -9.95 -10.45
C VAL A 209 -4.65 -9.15 -9.64
N LEU A 210 -4.28 -7.94 -9.18
CA LEU A 210 -5.18 -7.04 -8.47
C LEU A 210 -6.38 -6.61 -9.32
N ALA A 211 -6.17 -6.36 -10.62
CA ALA A 211 -7.26 -6.02 -11.54
C ALA A 211 -8.21 -7.19 -11.77
N LEU A 212 -7.66 -8.40 -11.88
CA LEU A 212 -8.44 -9.62 -12.05
C LEU A 212 -9.26 -9.97 -10.80
N ALA A 213 -8.66 -9.79 -9.61
CA ALA A 213 -9.37 -9.90 -8.33
C ALA A 213 -10.50 -8.86 -8.23
N ALA A 214 -10.25 -7.62 -8.66
CA ALA A 214 -11.26 -6.57 -8.69
C ALA A 214 -12.43 -6.91 -9.64
N LEU A 215 -12.13 -7.47 -10.82
CA LEU A 215 -13.14 -7.90 -11.79
C LEU A 215 -13.96 -9.09 -11.26
N ARG A 216 -13.32 -10.09 -10.65
CA ARG A 216 -14.00 -11.23 -10.01
C ARG A 216 -14.96 -10.75 -8.91
N ALA A 217 -14.50 -9.87 -8.03
CA ALA A 217 -15.33 -9.31 -6.96
C ALA A 217 -16.47 -8.43 -7.49
N ALA A 218 -16.27 -7.70 -8.59
CA ALA A 218 -17.32 -6.88 -9.21
C ALA A 218 -18.34 -7.71 -10.02
N ALA A 219 -17.94 -8.88 -10.52
CA ALA A 219 -18.77 -9.76 -11.32
C ALA A 219 -19.67 -10.70 -10.52
N ALA A 220 -19.34 -10.95 -9.24
CA ALA A 220 -20.01 -11.93 -8.37
C ALA A 220 -21.55 -11.78 -8.27
N GLU A 221 -22.10 -10.59 -8.52
CA GLU A 221 -23.54 -10.35 -8.43
C GLU A 221 -24.31 -10.56 -9.74
N SER A 222 -23.58 -10.66 -10.85
CA SER A 222 -24.16 -10.62 -12.18
C SER A 222 -23.70 -11.87 -12.92
N ALA A 223 -24.59 -12.86 -13.00
CA ALA A 223 -24.36 -14.11 -13.74
C ALA A 223 -23.72 -13.93 -15.14
N PRO A 224 -24.10 -12.94 -15.98
CA PRO A 224 -23.41 -12.74 -17.26
C PRO A 224 -21.98 -12.20 -17.11
N ASP A 225 -21.72 -11.36 -16.11
CA ASP A 225 -20.37 -10.86 -15.81
C ASP A 225 -19.49 -11.96 -15.23
N GLU A 226 -20.04 -12.77 -14.35
CA GLU A 226 -19.34 -13.90 -13.72
C GLU A 226 -18.93 -14.93 -14.79
N ALA A 227 -19.83 -15.26 -15.71
CA ALA A 227 -19.52 -16.12 -16.85
C ALA A 227 -18.40 -15.53 -17.74
N ALA A 228 -18.39 -14.21 -17.95
CA ALA A 228 -17.35 -13.52 -18.73
C ALA A 228 -15.99 -13.55 -18.04
N VAL A 229 -15.96 -13.28 -16.73
CA VAL A 229 -14.72 -13.36 -15.93
C VAL A 229 -14.20 -14.79 -15.88
N ASN A 230 -15.06 -15.79 -15.64
CA ASN A 230 -14.65 -17.18 -15.59
C ASN A 230 -14.14 -17.70 -16.95
N ALA A 231 -14.76 -17.28 -18.06
CA ALA A 231 -14.26 -17.59 -19.40
C ALA A 231 -12.87 -16.97 -19.65
N LEU A 232 -12.64 -15.73 -19.19
CA LEU A 232 -11.33 -15.10 -19.26
C LEU A 232 -10.29 -15.84 -18.40
N LEU A 233 -10.64 -16.20 -17.16
CA LEU A 233 -9.76 -16.96 -16.26
C LEU A 233 -9.32 -18.29 -16.88
N ASN A 234 -10.27 -19.04 -17.45
CA ASN A 234 -9.99 -20.30 -18.12
C ASN A 234 -9.04 -20.10 -19.30
N ARG A 235 -9.24 -19.05 -20.12
CA ARG A 235 -8.34 -18.72 -21.24
C ARG A 235 -6.92 -18.38 -20.78
N LEU A 236 -6.79 -17.60 -19.70
CA LEU A 236 -5.50 -17.22 -19.13
C LEU A 236 -4.76 -18.43 -18.53
N GLN A 237 -5.49 -19.43 -18.04
CA GLN A 237 -4.93 -20.68 -17.53
C GLN A 237 -4.61 -21.68 -18.65
N SER A 238 -5.37 -21.68 -19.75
CA SER A 238 -5.21 -22.62 -20.88
C SER A 238 -4.27 -22.14 -21.98
N GLY A 239 -3.80 -20.89 -21.95
CA GLY A 239 -2.94 -20.33 -22.98
C GLY A 239 -1.58 -21.06 -23.09
N PRO A 240 -0.96 -21.10 -24.29
CA PRO A 240 0.38 -21.69 -24.47
C PRO A 240 1.47 -20.95 -23.69
N ASP A 241 1.20 -19.70 -23.30
CA ASP A 241 1.96 -18.91 -22.33
C ASP A 241 1.13 -18.77 -21.03
N GLY A 242 0.73 -19.89 -20.42
CA GLY A 242 0.08 -19.87 -19.10
C GLY A 242 0.88 -18.96 -18.17
N PHE A 243 0.20 -18.04 -17.48
CA PHE A 243 0.82 -17.00 -16.66
C PHE A 243 2.01 -17.57 -15.89
N VAL A 244 3.22 -17.30 -16.39
CA VAL A 244 4.43 -17.83 -15.79
C VAL A 244 4.67 -16.98 -14.55
N SER A 245 4.10 -17.44 -13.43
CA SER A 245 4.63 -17.16 -12.10
C SER A 245 6.01 -17.82 -12.04
N ASP A 246 6.97 -17.17 -12.70
CA ASP A 246 8.35 -17.54 -12.63
C ASP A 246 8.81 -17.09 -11.25
N GLY A 247 8.82 -18.04 -10.31
CA GLY A 247 9.46 -17.92 -9.01
C GLY A 247 10.94 -17.63 -9.23
N PHE A 248 11.28 -16.35 -9.35
CA PHE A 248 12.60 -15.93 -9.82
C PHE A 248 13.46 -15.46 -8.66
N GLY A 249 14.10 -16.45 -8.01
CA GLY A 249 15.40 -16.24 -7.39
C GLY A 249 16.47 -15.93 -8.46
N PRO A 250 17.63 -15.37 -8.07
CA PRO A 250 18.54 -14.69 -8.99
C PRO A 250 19.16 -15.69 -9.97
N THR A 251 18.85 -15.56 -11.26
CA THR A 251 19.63 -16.21 -12.31
C THR A 251 20.94 -15.45 -12.48
N GLY A 252 22.01 -16.01 -11.93
CA GLY A 252 23.37 -15.52 -12.08
C GLY A 252 23.89 -15.61 -13.51
N ASP A 253 24.72 -14.64 -13.85
CA ASP A 253 25.59 -14.62 -15.01
C ASP A 253 26.57 -15.80 -15.03
N LYS A 254 26.95 -16.19 -16.25
CA LYS A 254 27.78 -17.34 -16.57
C LYS A 254 29.21 -17.24 -15.98
N ALA A 255 29.62 -18.34 -15.36
CA ALA A 255 30.93 -19.00 -15.43
C ALA A 255 32.22 -18.15 -15.40
N VAL A 256 32.92 -18.21 -14.27
CA VAL A 256 34.38 -18.38 -14.20
C VAL A 256 34.66 -19.54 -13.24
N GLU A 257 35.45 -20.52 -13.69
CA GLU A 257 35.85 -21.72 -12.95
C GLU A 257 36.61 -21.40 -11.66
N GLY A 258 36.24 -22.11 -10.58
CA GLY A 258 36.96 -22.11 -9.31
C GLY A 258 36.32 -23.11 -8.34
N THR A 259 37.01 -24.22 -8.10
CA THR A 259 36.59 -25.37 -7.30
C THR A 259 36.37 -25.04 -5.82
N SER A 260 35.22 -25.42 -5.25
CA SER A 260 35.13 -26.08 -3.92
C SER A 260 33.69 -26.48 -3.57
N LYS A 261 33.56 -27.63 -2.90
CA LYS A 261 32.33 -28.27 -2.42
C LYS A 261 31.74 -27.51 -1.22
N THR A 262 30.41 -27.48 -1.08
CA THR A 262 29.68 -27.92 0.14
C THR A 262 28.15 -27.69 0.06
N ALA A 263 27.43 -28.69 0.58
CA ALA A 263 26.12 -28.69 1.26
C ALA A 263 24.87 -28.15 0.54
N GLY A 264 23.88 -29.04 0.41
CA GLY A 264 22.61 -28.82 -0.26
C GLY A 264 21.61 -27.96 0.53
N ALA A 265 20.84 -27.18 -0.21
CA ALA A 265 19.62 -26.52 0.24
C ALA A 265 18.51 -26.82 -0.78
N SER A 266 17.44 -27.42 -0.29
CA SER A 266 16.25 -27.86 -1.02
C SER A 266 15.57 -26.68 -1.72
N ARG A 267 15.60 -26.66 -3.06
CA ARG A 267 14.79 -25.76 -3.91
C ARG A 267 13.31 -26.13 -3.74
N ARG A 268 12.48 -25.20 -3.25
CA ARG A 268 11.02 -25.29 -3.39
C ARG A 268 10.65 -24.91 -4.81
N ASP A 269 10.22 -25.89 -5.58
CA ASP A 269 9.51 -25.74 -6.84
C ASP A 269 8.06 -25.37 -6.48
N GLY A 270 7.56 -24.20 -6.91
CA GLY A 270 6.31 -23.63 -6.41
C GLY A 270 5.53 -22.91 -7.49
N ARG A 271 4.89 -23.68 -8.38
CA ARG A 271 3.80 -23.17 -9.23
C ARG A 271 2.57 -22.92 -8.36
N THR A 272 2.34 -21.68 -7.95
CA THR A 272 1.01 -21.26 -7.46
C THR A 272 0.09 -21.10 -8.67
N SER A 273 -1.10 -21.70 -8.61
CA SER A 273 -2.10 -21.49 -9.65
C SER A 273 -2.61 -20.04 -9.57
N LEU A 274 -2.97 -19.44 -10.70
CA LEU A 274 -3.58 -18.09 -10.73
C LEU A 274 -4.84 -18.02 -9.84
N SER A 275 -5.56 -19.14 -9.67
CA SER A 275 -6.66 -19.22 -8.71
C SER A 275 -6.20 -19.04 -7.27
N ALA A 276 -5.10 -19.68 -6.86
CA ALA A 276 -4.55 -19.54 -5.52
C ALA A 276 -4.10 -18.10 -5.23
N GLU A 277 -3.48 -17.41 -6.20
CA GLU A 277 -3.13 -15.99 -6.04
C GLU A 277 -4.36 -15.09 -5.89
N LEU A 278 -5.44 -15.38 -6.62
CA LEU A 278 -6.70 -14.65 -6.49
C LEU A 278 -7.38 -14.91 -5.15
N ASP A 279 -7.31 -16.13 -4.64
CA ASP A 279 -7.85 -16.50 -3.35
C ASP A 279 -7.01 -15.90 -2.21
N GLU A 280 -5.69 -15.80 -2.36
CA GLU A 280 -4.82 -15.06 -1.44
C GLU A 280 -5.13 -13.56 -1.44
N VAL A 281 -5.37 -12.95 -2.60
CA VAL A 281 -5.82 -11.56 -2.67
C VAL A 281 -7.19 -11.41 -2.00
N ALA A 282 -8.13 -12.33 -2.24
CA ALA A 282 -9.43 -12.33 -1.59
C ALA A 282 -9.30 -12.48 -0.06
N ALA A 283 -8.42 -13.35 0.42
CA ALA A 283 -8.12 -13.52 1.85
C ALA A 283 -7.43 -12.28 2.45
N ALA A 284 -6.50 -11.65 1.73
CA ALA A 284 -5.87 -10.40 2.14
C ALA A 284 -6.86 -9.22 2.20
N LEU A 285 -7.94 -9.29 1.41
CA LEU A 285 -9.06 -8.37 1.50
C LEU A 285 -9.99 -8.75 2.68
N GLY A 286 -10.31 -10.04 2.85
CA GLY A 286 -11.25 -10.58 3.85
C GLY A 286 -10.72 -10.71 5.28
N GLY A 287 -9.40 -10.69 5.50
CA GLY A 287 -8.73 -10.88 6.79
C GLY A 287 -9.02 -9.87 7.90
N ALA A 288 -10.01 -8.99 7.72
CA ALA A 288 -10.60 -8.16 8.78
C ALA A 288 -11.81 -8.83 9.48
N ARG A 289 -12.20 -10.05 9.11
CA ARG A 289 -13.22 -10.83 9.84
C ARG A 289 -12.79 -12.29 10.04
N GLY A 290 -12.67 -12.68 11.31
CA GLY A 290 -12.92 -14.07 11.70
C GLY A 290 -14.43 -14.29 11.68
N GLY A 291 -14.90 -15.15 10.79
CA GLY A 291 -16.30 -15.53 10.65
C GLY A 291 -16.44 -16.49 9.48
N GLU A 292 -16.83 -17.71 9.80
CA GLU A 292 -17.14 -18.81 8.89
C GLU A 292 -18.34 -18.42 8.02
N ASP A 293 -18.09 -18.04 6.77
CA ASP A 293 -19.06 -18.09 5.66
C ASP A 293 -18.22 -18.00 4.36
N GLU A 294 -17.70 -19.15 3.94
CA GLU A 294 -17.21 -19.37 2.58
C GLU A 294 -18.43 -19.48 1.68
N ASP A 295 -18.86 -18.36 1.11
CA ASP A 295 -19.52 -18.21 -0.19
C ASP A 295 -20.15 -16.80 -0.25
N ASP A 296 -20.13 -16.17 -1.42
CA ASP A 296 -20.67 -14.83 -1.74
C ASP A 296 -19.87 -13.58 -1.34
N VAL A 297 -18.89 -13.22 -2.18
CA VAL A 297 -18.31 -11.87 -2.24
C VAL A 297 -19.31 -10.90 -2.91
N THR A 298 -20.27 -10.40 -2.13
CA THR A 298 -21.32 -9.44 -2.54
C THR A 298 -20.86 -7.97 -2.55
N ILE A 299 -21.63 -7.03 -3.14
CA ILE A 299 -21.50 -5.58 -2.90
C ILE A 299 -21.64 -5.26 -1.42
N ALA A 300 -22.41 -6.03 -0.65
CA ALA A 300 -22.42 -5.91 0.81
C ALA A 300 -21.04 -6.22 1.41
N THR A 301 -20.27 -7.13 0.80
CA THR A 301 -18.87 -7.41 1.17
C THR A 301 -17.93 -6.29 0.72
N LEU A 302 -18.15 -5.67 -0.45
CA LEU A 302 -17.40 -4.50 -0.91
C LEU A 302 -17.69 -3.25 -0.07
N GLN A 303 -18.94 -3.02 0.30
CA GLN A 303 -19.37 -1.98 1.24
C GLN A 303 -18.90 -2.30 2.65
N SER A 304 -18.88 -3.57 3.06
CA SER A 304 -18.29 -4.01 4.33
C SER A 304 -16.78 -3.89 4.32
N LEU A 305 -16.10 -4.14 3.21
CA LEU A 305 -14.65 -3.91 3.03
C LEU A 305 -14.37 -2.42 3.08
N LEU A 306 -15.15 -1.60 2.35
CA LEU A 306 -15.03 -0.15 2.36
C LEU A 306 -15.39 0.46 3.74
N ALA A 307 -16.36 -0.10 4.45
CA ALA A 307 -16.79 0.33 5.79
C ALA A 307 -15.83 -0.14 6.89
N ALA A 308 -15.38 -1.41 6.84
CA ALA A 308 -14.33 -1.93 7.73
C ALA A 308 -13.01 -1.17 7.56
N THR A 309 -12.86 -0.51 6.43
CA THR A 309 -11.66 0.24 6.11
C THR A 309 -11.77 1.74 6.29
N GLN A 310 -12.94 2.25 6.68
CA GLN A 310 -13.07 3.59 7.23
C GLN A 310 -12.71 3.52 8.72
N PRO A 311 -11.57 4.10 9.12
CA PRO A 311 -11.19 4.10 10.52
C PRO A 311 -12.10 5.05 11.30
N ASP A 312 -12.47 4.61 12.52
CA ASP A 312 -13.20 5.43 13.48
C ASP A 312 -12.44 6.74 13.75
N GLU A 313 -13.04 7.88 13.35
CA GLU A 313 -12.42 9.19 13.48
C GLU A 313 -12.16 9.56 14.94
N ASP A 314 -13.01 9.10 15.87
CA ASP A 314 -12.81 9.34 17.30
C ASP A 314 -11.63 8.53 17.83
N ALA A 315 -11.48 7.27 17.40
CA ALA A 315 -10.30 6.46 17.70
C ALA A 315 -9.02 7.11 17.16
N VAL A 316 -9.02 7.55 15.91
CA VAL A 316 -7.88 8.26 15.30
C VAL A 316 -7.54 9.52 16.10
N ARG A 317 -8.55 10.30 16.52
CA ARG A 317 -8.33 11.52 17.32
C ARG A 317 -7.73 11.20 18.69
N ARG A 318 -8.13 10.10 19.34
CA ARG A 318 -7.53 9.63 20.59
C ARG A 318 -6.06 9.26 20.38
N VAL A 319 -5.75 8.53 19.31
CA VAL A 319 -4.37 8.13 18.98
C VAL A 319 -3.50 9.33 18.60
N ASP A 320 -3.99 10.28 17.79
CA ASP A 320 -3.25 11.51 17.45
C ASP A 320 -2.97 12.35 18.70
N LYS A 321 -3.95 12.45 19.62
CA LYS A 321 -3.75 13.10 20.92
C LYS A 321 -2.67 12.41 21.75
N LYS A 322 -2.66 11.07 21.78
CA LYS A 322 -1.64 10.26 22.45
C LYS A 322 -0.26 10.48 21.82
N LEU A 323 -0.15 10.43 20.50
CA LEU A 323 1.08 10.68 19.75
C LEU A 323 1.66 12.08 20.05
N ARG A 324 0.83 13.13 19.99
CA ARG A 324 1.26 14.49 20.33
C ARG A 324 1.64 14.64 21.81
N ALA A 325 0.93 13.96 22.71
CA ALA A 325 1.28 13.97 24.12
C ALA A 325 2.64 13.29 24.35
N TRP A 326 2.89 12.16 23.68
CA TRP A 326 4.17 11.47 23.69
C TRP A 326 5.30 12.36 23.13
N HIS A 327 5.10 12.98 21.96
CA HIS A 327 6.08 13.92 21.39
C HIS A 327 6.34 15.13 22.29
N ARG A 328 5.31 15.69 22.94
CA ARG A 328 5.47 16.78 23.92
C ARG A 328 6.22 16.30 25.16
N ALA A 329 5.93 15.11 25.64
CA ALA A 329 6.67 14.50 26.75
C ALA A 329 8.13 14.21 26.38
N LEU A 330 8.48 14.04 25.11
CA LEU A 330 9.87 13.98 24.68
C LEU A 330 10.51 15.38 24.58
N ALA A 331 9.72 16.41 24.29
CA ALA A 331 10.20 17.78 24.09
C ALA A 331 10.32 18.60 25.39
N ALA A 332 9.44 18.37 26.37
CA ALA A 332 9.30 19.17 27.60
C ALA A 332 10.36 18.92 28.69
N TRP A 333 11.28 17.97 28.48
CA TRP A 333 12.38 17.68 29.41
C TRP A 333 13.70 18.27 28.92
N GLY A 334 13.67 19.55 28.55
CA GLY A 334 14.81 20.36 28.16
C GLY A 334 14.70 21.76 28.72
#